data_AF-A0A351WEK9-F1
#
_entry.id   AF-A0A351WEK9-F1
#
_cell.length_a   1.000
_cell.length_b   1.000
_cell.length_c   1.000
_cell.angle_alpha   90.00
_cell.angle_beta   90.00
_cell.angle_gamma   90.00
#
_symmetry.space_group_name_H-M   'P 1'
#
loop_
_entity.id
_entity.type
_entity.pdbx_description
1 polymer ?
#
loop_
_entity_poly.entity_id
_entity_poly.type
_entity_poly.pdbx_seq_one_letter_code
_entity_poly.pdbx_strand_id
1 'polypeptide(L)'
;MYKVMAVEILDGYRVALLFNDGTRGTVDLSNLAGHGVFAFWKDYGEFRKVKVGSTGELVWENQVDLCPDSLYLKATGKKPEDVFPVLKHQPAHA
;
A
#
# COMPACT_ATOMS: atom_id res chain seq x y z
N MET A 1 10.35 -1.01 9.32
CA MET A 1 9.12 -0.46 8.75
C MET A 1 9.49 0.33 7.52
N TYR A 2 8.87 0.00 6.40
CA TYR A 2 9.06 0.66 5.13
C TYR A 2 8.27 1.96 5.08
N LYS A 3 8.70 2.88 4.22
CA LYS A 3 8.00 4.13 3.94
C LYS A 3 7.90 4.31 2.44
N VAL A 4 6.72 4.65 1.93
CA VAL A 4 6.60 5.15 0.56
C VAL A 4 7.19 6.56 0.52
N MET A 5 8.06 6.81 -0.45
CA MET A 5 8.71 8.10 -0.69
C MET A 5 8.11 8.82 -1.89
N ALA A 6 7.63 8.07 -2.88
CA ALA A 6 6.92 8.63 -4.03
C ALA A 6 5.86 7.64 -4.52
N VAL A 7 4.79 8.21 -5.09
CA VAL A 7 3.70 7.49 -5.74
C VAL A 7 3.42 8.12 -7.10
N GLU A 8 3.29 7.28 -8.12
CA GLU A 8 2.77 7.64 -9.43
C GLU A 8 1.50 6.84 -9.69
N ILE A 9 0.45 7.54 -10.12
CA ILE A 9 -0.85 6.91 -10.39
C ILE A 9 -0.84 6.38 -11.81
N LEU A 10 -1.22 5.12 -11.97
CA LEU A 10 -1.34 4.44 -13.25
C LEU A 10 -2.80 4.07 -13.52
N ASP A 11 -3.11 3.79 -14.79
CA ASP A 11 -4.43 3.33 -15.20
C ASP A 11 -4.83 2.01 -14.51
N GLY A 12 -6.14 1.87 -14.28
CA GLY A 12 -6.73 0.65 -13.71
C GLY A 12 -6.48 0.49 -12.21
N TYR A 13 -6.55 1.58 -11.45
CA TYR A 13 -6.35 1.58 -9.98
C TYR A 13 -4.98 1.03 -9.53
N ARG A 14 -3.95 1.27 -10.35
CA ARG A 14 -2.57 0.87 -10.04
C ARG A 14 -1.76 2.06 -9.57
N VAL A 15 -0.78 1.78 -8.71
CA VAL A 15 0.18 2.77 -8.23
C VAL A 15 1.60 2.23 -8.38
N ALA A 16 2.49 3.02 -8.97
CA ALA A 16 3.93 2.75 -8.93
C ALA A 16 4.53 3.47 -7.72
N LEU A 17 5.27 2.71 -6.91
CA LEU A 17 5.78 3.17 -5.61
C LEU A 17 7.31 3.12 -5.60
N LEU A 18 7.90 4.14 -4.97
CA LEU A 18 9.29 4.16 -4.54
C LEU A 18 9.33 4.10 -3.02
N PHE A 19 10.08 3.15 -2.46
CA PHE A 19 10.27 3.00 -1.02
C PHE A 19 11.58 3.61 -0.55
N ASN A 20 11.69 3.86 0.76
CA ASN A 20 12.86 4.45 1.41
C ASN A 20 14.15 3.61 1.33
N ASP A 21 14.05 2.31 1.04
CA ASP A 21 15.19 1.42 0.78
C ASP A 21 15.64 1.42 -0.69
N GLY A 22 15.00 2.25 -1.54
CA GLY A 22 15.24 2.30 -2.98
C GLY A 22 14.45 1.29 -3.79
N THR A 23 13.71 0.38 -3.15
CA THR A 23 12.85 -0.60 -3.84
C THR A 23 11.76 0.12 -4.63
N ARG A 24 11.46 -0.40 -5.82
CA ARG A 24 10.35 0.06 -6.66
C ARG A 24 9.43 -1.09 -7.01
N GLY A 25 8.14 -0.80 -7.12
CA GLY A 25 7.18 -1.79 -7.60
C GLY A 25 5.81 -1.20 -7.85
N THR A 26 4.98 -1.94 -8.58
CA THR A 26 3.61 -1.55 -8.90
C THR A 26 2.64 -2.38 -8.08
N VAL A 27 1.66 -1.72 -7.47
CA VAL A 27 0.59 -2.37 -6.71
C VAL A 27 -0.73 -2.18 -7.43
N ASP A 28 -1.47 -3.27 -7.60
CA ASP A 28 -2.84 -3.27 -8.12
C ASP A 28 -3.85 -3.21 -6.97
N LEU A 29 -4.67 -2.16 -6.97
CA LEU A 29 -5.73 -1.89 -5.99
C LEU A 29 -7.14 -2.02 -6.59
N SER A 30 -7.27 -2.47 -7.84
CA SER A 30 -8.55 -2.58 -8.56
C SER A 30 -9.59 -3.42 -7.82
N ASN A 31 -9.16 -4.52 -7.18
CA ASN A 31 -10.03 -5.39 -6.39
C ASN A 31 -10.61 -4.74 -5.13
N LEU A 32 -10.08 -3.58 -4.70
CA LEU A 32 -10.59 -2.83 -3.56
C LEU A 32 -11.60 -1.77 -3.99
N ALA A 33 -11.44 -1.22 -5.20
CA ALA A 33 -12.19 -0.07 -5.65
C ALA A 33 -13.71 -0.32 -5.61
N GLY A 34 -14.44 0.56 -4.92
CA GLY A 34 -15.89 0.49 -4.82
C GLY A 34 -16.43 -0.46 -3.77
N HIS A 35 -15.58 -1.07 -2.93
CA HIS A 35 -15.97 -1.99 -1.87
C HIS A 35 -15.67 -1.44 -0.47
N GLY A 36 -16.64 -1.56 0.45
CA GLY A 36 -16.45 -1.20 1.86
C GLY A 36 -15.93 0.22 2.04
N VAL A 37 -14.85 0.38 2.83
CA VAL A 37 -14.20 1.68 3.07
C VAL A 37 -13.67 2.34 1.79
N PHE A 38 -13.46 1.57 0.71
CA PHE A 38 -12.99 2.05 -0.60
C PHE A 38 -14.14 2.38 -1.56
N ALA A 39 -15.39 2.44 -1.08
CA ALA A 39 -16.57 2.70 -1.93
C ALA A 39 -16.45 3.99 -2.76
N PHE A 40 -15.78 5.02 -2.21
CA PHE A 40 -15.60 6.31 -2.87
C PHE A 40 -14.63 6.26 -4.07
N TRP A 41 -13.81 5.20 -4.20
CA TRP A 41 -12.98 4.98 -5.38
C TRP A 41 -13.78 4.56 -6.63
N LYS A 42 -15.12 4.40 -6.57
CA LYS A 42 -15.93 4.29 -7.79
C LYS A 42 -15.74 5.48 -8.73
N ASP A 43 -15.48 6.65 -8.15
CA ASP A 43 -14.95 7.78 -8.89
C ASP A 43 -13.42 7.69 -8.94
N TYR A 44 -12.88 7.46 -10.14
CA TYR A 44 -11.44 7.41 -10.35
C TYR A 44 -10.76 8.76 -10.08
N GLY A 45 -11.49 9.87 -10.12
CA GLY A 45 -11.03 11.18 -9.64
C GLY A 45 -10.66 11.14 -8.17
N GLU A 46 -11.46 10.50 -7.32
CA GLU A 46 -11.15 10.34 -5.90
C GLU A 46 -9.93 9.44 -5.69
N PHE A 47 -9.82 8.33 -6.44
CA PHE A 47 -8.62 7.49 -6.40
C PHE A 47 -7.34 8.26 -6.79
N ARG A 48 -7.42 9.19 -7.73
CA ARG A 48 -6.27 10.00 -8.16
C ARG A 48 -5.80 11.02 -7.13
N LYS A 49 -6.52 11.22 -6.03
CA LYS A 49 -6.12 12.13 -4.95
C LYS A 49 -5.13 11.51 -3.95
N VAL A 50 -4.62 10.31 -4.24
CA VAL A 50 -3.62 9.64 -3.40
C VAL A 50 -2.44 10.56 -3.11
N LYS A 51 -1.98 10.56 -1.87
CA LYS A 51 -0.77 11.25 -1.42
C LYS A 51 0.06 10.33 -0.53
N VAL A 52 1.34 10.62 -0.42
CA VAL A 52 2.18 10.04 0.63
C VAL A 52 1.93 10.83 1.92
N GLY A 53 1.51 10.14 2.97
CA GLY A 53 1.30 10.69 4.30
C GLY A 53 2.62 10.94 5.05
N SER A 54 2.52 11.53 6.24
CA SER A 54 3.68 11.98 7.00
C SER A 54 4.53 10.83 7.55
N THR A 55 3.96 9.63 7.68
CA THR A 55 4.67 8.43 8.13
C THR A 55 5.08 7.49 6.99
N GLY A 56 4.74 7.85 5.75
CA GLY A 56 5.06 7.10 4.53
C GLY A 56 3.97 6.15 4.07
N GLU A 57 2.78 6.20 4.67
CA GLU A 57 1.55 5.55 4.23
C GLU A 57 0.97 6.23 2.97
N LEU A 58 0.13 5.54 2.21
CA LEU A 58 -0.68 6.21 1.18
C LEU A 58 -2.01 6.67 1.77
N VAL A 59 -2.38 7.92 1.55
CA VAL A 59 -3.61 8.51 2.10
C VAL A 59 -4.52 9.08 1.01
N TRP A 60 -5.83 8.98 1.24
CA TRP A 60 -6.89 9.60 0.44
C TRP A 60 -7.79 10.44 1.34
N GLU A 61 -7.59 11.77 1.34
CA GLU A 61 -8.41 12.77 2.06
C GLU A 61 -8.88 12.33 3.47
N ASN A 62 -8.00 11.70 4.25
CA ASN A 62 -8.26 11.17 5.60
C ASN A 62 -9.34 10.07 5.72
N GLN A 63 -9.84 9.52 4.61
CA GLN A 63 -10.84 8.46 4.61
C GLN A 63 -10.20 7.06 4.59
N VAL A 64 -9.07 6.94 3.90
CA VAL A 64 -8.33 5.69 3.74
C VAL A 64 -6.84 5.98 3.89
N ASP A 65 -6.19 5.16 4.71
CA ASP A 65 -4.75 4.99 4.76
C ASP A 65 -4.37 3.54 4.40
N LEU A 66 -3.34 3.39 3.58
CA LEU A 66 -2.74 2.09 3.28
C LEU A 66 -1.35 2.00 3.90
N CYS A 67 -1.19 1.02 4.78
CA CYS A 67 0.06 0.75 5.48
C CYS A 67 1.21 0.47 4.48
N PRO A 68 2.37 1.15 4.61
CA PRO A 68 3.49 1.02 3.68
C PRO A 68 4.07 -0.39 3.66
N ASP A 69 4.08 -1.09 4.79
CA ASP A 69 4.56 -2.47 4.89
C ASP A 69 3.69 -3.44 4.06
N SER A 70 2.36 -3.25 4.09
CA SER A 70 1.44 -4.04 3.27
C SER A 70 1.62 -3.77 1.77
N LEU A 71 1.86 -2.51 1.41
CA LEU A 71 2.17 -2.12 0.03
C LEU A 71 3.51 -2.69 -0.42
N TYR A 72 4.53 -2.71 0.45
CA TYR A 72 5.85 -3.27 0.15
C TYR A 72 5.77 -4.77 -0.15
N LEU A 73 5.02 -5.53 0.65
CA LEU A 73 4.79 -6.95 0.41
C LEU A 73 4.10 -7.19 -0.93
N LYS A 74 3.04 -6.43 -1.25
CA LYS A 74 2.35 -6.52 -2.54
C LYS A 74 3.26 -6.16 -3.72
N ALA A 75 4.05 -5.10 -3.59
CA ALA A 75 4.94 -4.60 -4.64
C ALA A 75 6.10 -5.56 -4.93
N THR A 76 6.59 -6.27 -3.92
CA THR A 76 7.77 -7.15 -4.04
C THR A 76 7.43 -8.63 -4.16
N GLY A 77 6.20 -9.03 -3.81
CA GLY A 77 5.80 -10.44 -3.71
C GLY A 77 6.48 -11.19 -2.57
N LYS A 78 7.26 -10.52 -1.71
CA LYS A 78 7.92 -11.13 -0.55
C LYS A 78 6.89 -11.57 0.48
N LYS A 79 7.23 -12.58 1.25
CA LYS A 79 6.39 -13.00 2.38
C LYS A 79 6.67 -12.13 3.60
N PRO A 80 5.70 -11.96 4.52
CA PRO A 80 5.92 -11.22 5.77
C PRO A 80 7.14 -11.72 6.55
N GLU A 81 7.38 -13.03 6.59
CA GLU A 81 8.52 -13.66 7.26
C GLU A 81 9.89 -13.24 6.69
N ASP A 82 9.97 -12.92 5.39
CA ASP A 82 11.21 -12.46 4.75
C ASP A 82 11.53 -10.99 5.08
N VAL A 83 10.49 -10.24 5.42
CA VAL A 83 10.52 -8.78 5.58
C VAL A 83 10.54 -8.38 7.05
N PHE A 84 9.88 -9.15 7.91
CA PHE A 84 9.79 -8.97 9.36
C PHE A 84 10.32 -10.22 10.06
N PRO A 85 11.64 -10.36 10.24
CA PRO A 85 12.25 -11.56 10.82
C PRO A 85 11.68 -11.96 12.18
N VAL A 86 11.16 -10.99 12.95
CA VAL A 86 10.51 -11.21 14.24
C VAL A 86 9.28 -12.13 14.17
N LEU A 87 8.60 -12.20 13.01
CA LEU A 87 7.43 -13.07 12.81
C LEU A 87 7.79 -14.56 12.72
N LYS A 88 9.08 -14.91 12.52
CA LYS A 88 9.52 -16.31 12.44
C LYS A 88 9.44 -17.06 13.79
N HIS A 89 9.19 -16.37 14.90
CA HIS A 89 9.35 -16.93 16.25
C HIS A 89 8.13 -16.81 17.16
N GLN A 90 6.93 -16.55 16.65
CA GLN A 90 5.71 -16.67 17.46
C GLN A 90 5.00 -18.00 17.21
N PRO A 91 4.97 -18.93 18.18
CA PRO A 91 3.99 -20.00 18.14
C PRO A 91 2.60 -19.35 18.22
N ALA A 92 1.73 -19.72 17.28
CA ALA A 92 0.32 -19.39 17.36
C ALA A 92 -0.24 -20.07 18.62
N HIS A 93 -0.39 -19.30 19.70
CA HIS A 93 -1.17 -19.75 20.85
C HIS A 93 -2.64 -19.54 20.49
N ALA A 94 -3.32 -20.66 20.21
CA ALA A 94 -4.77 -20.76 20.18
C ALA A 94 -5.32 -20.91 21.61
#